data_AF-A0A945ZG16-F1
#
_entry.id   AF-A0A945ZG16-F1
#
_cell.length_a   1.000
_cell.length_b   1.000
_cell.length_c   1.000
_cell.angle_alpha   90.00
_cell.angle_beta   90.00
_cell.angle_gamma   90.00
#
_symmetry.space_group_name_H-M   'P 1'
#
loop_
_entity.id
_entity.type
_entity.pdbx_description
1 polymer ?
#
loop_
_entity_poly.entity_id
_entity_poly.type
_entity_poly.pdbx_seq_one_letter_code
_entity_poly.pdbx_strand_id
1 'polypeptide(L)'
;MVMDAVTPDAEDEANSIITDFDRDSIHTLPLLLMPLENRSLRRARLVRNVRLDIKIELYRARELGSAQIDFDDVPKYFGAESDRGTIEHDLSIIRKLAALPAFDCYSVRRALRDVGIKVDQQDAFSLTESKRRELLVHMRGLTRPLINFLYGEKGGPTLEDPKQLIELISNPDADAVRQRLVLLSDGLKVDLDDLPNMLDGFGDVFLSLAYYRGYFASVIPSLNKLTGWIEEVVVNSYMSNDKPLCDQLKRMIIIIRDVAARVSARFENFDKNTSIDWDAVTPRTFNGVRHLIEEHQASLAEVVAGLTVKMYEWEEKFPNGGGAPVKRADFMMSDIKPGLDRLMQVELDAPSVELPSARAAA
;
A
#
# COMPACT_ATOMS: atom_id res chain seq x y z
N MET A 1 -18.44 -38.02 39.72
CA MET A 1 -17.82 -37.67 38.43
C MET A 1 -18.43 -36.35 38.01
N VAL A 2 -17.81 -35.26 38.45
CA VAL A 2 -18.29 -33.89 38.25
C VAL A 2 -17.69 -33.42 36.94
N MET A 3 -18.55 -33.02 36.00
CA MET A 3 -18.15 -32.32 34.79
C MET A 3 -17.75 -30.90 35.18
N ASP A 4 -16.45 -30.58 35.08
CA ASP A 4 -15.96 -29.21 35.20
C ASP A 4 -16.53 -28.38 34.05
N ALA A 5 -17.40 -27.45 34.42
CA ALA A 5 -17.78 -26.35 33.57
C ALA A 5 -16.58 -25.42 33.48
N VAL A 6 -15.98 -25.33 32.29
CA VAL A 6 -15.02 -24.28 31.96
C VAL A 6 -15.82 -22.98 31.92
N THR A 7 -15.75 -22.23 33.01
CA THR A 7 -16.09 -20.81 33.04
C THR A 7 -15.21 -20.10 32.01
N PRO A 8 -15.75 -19.22 31.16
CA PRO A 8 -14.89 -18.34 30.38
C PRO A 8 -14.24 -17.39 31.38
N ASP A 9 -12.95 -17.62 31.64
CA ASP A 9 -12.17 -16.81 32.56
C ASP A 9 -12.18 -15.35 32.11
N ALA A 10 -12.43 -14.49 33.09
CA ALA A 10 -12.46 -13.05 33.01
C ALA A 10 -11.03 -12.46 32.85
N GLU A 11 -10.32 -12.88 31.81
CA GLU A 11 -8.96 -12.39 31.45
C GLU A 11 -8.87 -11.82 30.01
N ASP A 12 -9.98 -11.73 29.26
CA ASP A 12 -10.01 -11.11 27.91
C ASP A 12 -10.16 -9.57 27.94
N GLU A 13 -9.56 -8.90 28.94
CA GLU A 13 -9.55 -7.44 29.08
C GLU A 13 -8.19 -6.77 28.80
N ALA A 14 -7.22 -7.46 28.19
CA ALA A 14 -5.89 -6.87 27.92
C ALA A 14 -5.37 -7.13 26.50
N ASN A 15 -5.09 -6.02 25.79
CA ASN A 15 -4.47 -5.88 24.47
C ASN A 15 -5.37 -6.13 23.23
N SER A 16 -5.97 -5.05 22.75
CA SER A 16 -6.30 -4.92 21.32
C SER A 16 -5.00 -4.86 20.50
N ILE A 17 -4.41 -6.03 20.22
CA ILE A 17 -3.19 -6.14 19.41
C ILE A 17 -3.56 -5.83 17.97
N ILE A 18 -2.96 -4.79 17.41
CA ILE A 18 -3.00 -4.56 15.96
C ILE A 18 -2.21 -5.67 15.31
N THR A 19 -2.85 -6.43 14.42
CA THR A 19 -2.17 -7.53 13.73
C THR A 19 -1.16 -6.98 12.72
N ASP A 20 -0.11 -7.76 12.42
CA ASP A 20 0.85 -7.40 11.37
C ASP A 20 0.14 -7.21 10.02
N PHE A 21 -0.87 -8.03 9.72
CA PHE A 21 -1.72 -7.88 8.54
C PHE A 21 -2.36 -6.50 8.50
N ASP A 22 -2.98 -6.07 9.59
CA ASP A 22 -3.65 -4.77 9.65
C ASP A 22 -2.69 -3.60 9.54
N ARG A 23 -1.47 -3.73 10.10
CA ARG A 23 -0.43 -2.70 10.06
C ARG A 23 0.17 -2.53 8.67
N ASP A 24 0.34 -3.63 7.93
CA ASP A 24 0.95 -3.62 6.61
C ASP A 24 -0.09 -3.58 5.47
N SER A 25 -1.38 -3.57 5.78
CA SER A 25 -2.46 -3.60 4.80
C SER A 25 -2.52 -2.33 3.95
N ILE A 26 -2.76 -2.52 2.65
CA ILE A 26 -2.99 -1.40 1.72
C ILE A 26 -4.47 -0.98 1.66
N HIS A 27 -5.39 -1.82 2.15
CA HIS A 27 -6.83 -1.68 1.91
C HIS A 27 -7.69 -1.78 3.18
N THR A 28 -7.07 -1.95 4.35
CA THR A 28 -7.74 -1.91 5.66
C THR A 28 -7.00 -0.98 6.63
N LEU A 29 -7.74 -0.30 7.51
CA LEU A 29 -7.19 0.55 8.56
C LEU A 29 -7.95 0.31 9.88
N PRO A 30 -7.34 -0.27 10.91
CA PRO A 30 -7.96 -0.38 12.24
C PRO A 30 -8.31 0.99 12.80
N LEU A 31 -9.55 1.17 13.26
CA LEU A 31 -9.97 2.42 13.88
C LEU A 31 -9.43 2.59 15.30
N LEU A 32 -8.92 1.52 15.90
CA LEU A 32 -8.22 1.55 17.18
C LEU A 32 -7.05 2.53 17.20
N LEU A 33 -6.38 2.66 16.05
CA LEU A 33 -5.24 3.56 15.81
C LEU A 33 -5.62 5.03 15.79
N MET A 34 -6.91 5.32 15.58
CA MET A 34 -7.39 6.68 15.43
C MET A 34 -7.80 7.25 16.79
N PRO A 35 -7.66 8.58 16.97
CA PRO A 35 -8.07 9.26 18.20
C PRO A 35 -9.59 9.42 18.26
N LEU A 36 -10.32 8.30 18.21
CA LEU A 36 -11.78 8.27 18.30
C LEU A 36 -12.23 8.24 19.76
N GLU A 37 -13.33 8.93 20.03
CA GLU A 37 -13.94 8.99 21.36
C GLU A 37 -14.81 7.76 21.64
N ASN A 38 -15.53 7.24 20.65
CA ASN A 38 -16.40 6.07 20.82
C ASN A 38 -15.59 4.77 20.91
N ARG A 39 -15.66 4.11 22.09
CA ARG A 39 -14.86 2.90 22.38
C ARG A 39 -15.24 1.70 21.51
N SER A 40 -16.52 1.48 21.24
CA SER A 40 -16.94 0.36 20.40
C SER A 40 -16.55 0.57 18.93
N LEU A 41 -16.58 1.80 18.42
CA LEU A 41 -16.17 2.12 17.07
C LEU A 41 -14.67 1.88 16.84
N ARG A 42 -13.84 2.06 17.87
CA ARG A 42 -12.40 1.71 17.83
C ARG A 42 -12.14 0.22 17.58
N ARG A 43 -13.10 -0.66 17.83
CA ARG A 43 -12.95 -2.11 17.56
C ARG A 43 -13.19 -2.46 16.08
N ALA A 44 -13.78 -1.55 15.31
CA ALA A 44 -14.01 -1.72 13.88
C ALA A 44 -12.77 -1.33 13.07
N ARG A 45 -12.84 -1.57 11.75
CA ARG A 45 -11.83 -1.09 10.80
C ARG A 45 -12.49 -0.40 9.62
N LEU A 46 -11.78 0.54 9.01
CA LEU A 46 -12.10 0.97 7.65
C LEU A 46 -11.61 -0.08 6.66
N VAL A 47 -12.42 -0.39 5.67
CA VAL A 47 -12.08 -1.32 4.58
C VAL A 47 -12.44 -0.70 3.25
N ARG A 48 -11.54 -0.82 2.27
CA ARG A 48 -11.90 -0.72 0.86
C ARG A 48 -12.34 -2.10 0.39
N ASN A 49 -13.58 -2.23 -0.05
CA ASN A 49 -14.11 -3.53 -0.48
C ASN A 49 -13.82 -3.83 -1.96
N VAL A 50 -14.23 -5.01 -2.43
CA VAL A 50 -14.05 -5.47 -3.82
C VAL A 50 -14.61 -4.50 -4.87
N ARG A 51 -15.67 -3.76 -4.53
CA ARG A 51 -16.33 -2.76 -5.38
C ARG A 51 -15.65 -1.40 -5.34
N LEU A 52 -14.59 -1.27 -4.54
CA LEU A 52 -13.82 -0.05 -4.24
C LEU A 52 -14.56 0.98 -3.40
N ASP A 53 -15.65 0.58 -2.74
CA ASP A 53 -16.33 1.41 -1.76
C ASP A 53 -15.58 1.35 -0.42
N ILE A 54 -15.52 2.48 0.27
CA ILE A 54 -15.00 2.52 1.64
C ILE A 54 -16.17 2.30 2.60
N LYS A 55 -16.01 1.31 3.48
CA LYS A 55 -17.02 0.94 4.49
C LYS A 55 -16.36 0.79 5.86
N ILE A 56 -17.20 0.76 6.90
CA ILE A 56 -16.76 0.34 8.23
C ILE A 56 -17.07 -1.16 8.36
N GLU A 57 -16.04 -1.96 8.57
CA GLU A 57 -16.14 -3.39 8.79
C GLU A 57 -16.15 -3.68 10.29
N LEU A 58 -17.24 -4.31 10.74
CA LEU A 58 -17.49 -4.68 12.13
C LEU A 58 -16.82 -6.00 12.49
N TYR A 59 -16.85 -6.98 11.57
CA TYR A 59 -16.16 -8.25 11.71
C TYR A 59 -15.95 -8.91 10.34
N ARG A 60 -14.97 -9.82 10.28
CA ARG A 60 -14.72 -10.73 9.15
C ARG A 60 -14.63 -12.16 9.65
N ALA A 61 -15.33 -13.08 9.00
CA ALA A 61 -15.20 -14.51 9.27
C ALA A 61 -15.25 -15.32 7.98
N ARG A 62 -14.42 -16.36 7.88
CA ARG A 62 -14.21 -17.14 6.65
C ARG A 62 -15.49 -17.72 6.02
N GLU A 63 -16.48 -18.08 6.84
CA GLU A 63 -17.74 -18.67 6.35
C GLU A 63 -18.89 -17.66 6.26
N LEU A 64 -18.86 -16.60 7.07
CA LEU A 64 -19.93 -15.60 7.17
C LEU A 64 -19.65 -14.35 6.32
N GLY A 65 -18.44 -14.22 5.79
CA GLY A 65 -17.99 -13.06 5.04
C GLY A 65 -17.64 -11.87 5.94
N SER A 66 -17.76 -10.68 5.37
CA SER A 66 -17.48 -9.40 6.02
C SER A 66 -18.78 -8.66 6.32
N ALA A 67 -18.98 -8.23 7.58
CA ALA A 67 -20.09 -7.37 7.95
C ALA A 67 -19.67 -5.91 7.84
N GLN A 68 -20.24 -5.22 6.85
CA GLN A 68 -19.89 -3.85 6.49
C GLN A 68 -21.10 -2.93 6.64
N ILE A 69 -20.88 -1.72 7.15
CA ILE A 69 -21.90 -0.68 7.26
C ILE A 69 -21.44 0.61 6.58
N ASP A 70 -22.42 1.41 6.16
CA ASP A 70 -22.19 2.76 5.67
C ASP A 70 -21.94 3.74 6.82
N PHE A 71 -21.25 4.84 6.51
CA PHE A 71 -20.97 5.88 7.51
C PHE A 71 -22.24 6.49 8.11
N ASP A 72 -23.31 6.57 7.32
CA ASP A 72 -24.60 7.10 7.76
C ASP A 72 -25.36 6.14 8.69
N ASP A 73 -24.95 4.87 8.74
CA ASP A 73 -25.50 3.87 9.64
C ASP A 73 -24.78 3.81 10.99
N VAL A 74 -23.59 4.41 11.12
CA VAL A 74 -22.81 4.43 12.38
C VAL A 74 -23.64 4.84 13.59
N PRO A 75 -24.47 5.91 13.56
CA PRO A 75 -25.29 6.28 14.71
C PRO A 75 -26.27 5.17 15.16
N LYS A 76 -26.72 4.30 14.25
CA LYS A 76 -27.64 3.20 14.55
C LYS A 76 -26.95 2.08 15.33
N TYR A 77 -25.67 1.83 15.03
CA TYR A 77 -24.89 0.74 15.65
C TYR A 77 -24.14 1.19 16.90
N PHE A 78 -23.70 2.45 16.96
CA PHE A 78 -22.80 2.96 18.02
C PHE A 78 -23.41 4.07 18.88
N GLY A 79 -24.60 4.57 18.53
CA GLY A 79 -25.24 5.71 19.22
C GLY A 79 -25.77 5.42 20.62
N ALA A 80 -25.78 4.16 21.07
CA ALA A 80 -26.18 3.82 22.44
C ALA A 80 -25.09 4.18 23.47
N GLU A 81 -23.83 4.24 23.06
CA GLU A 81 -22.66 4.46 23.93
C GLU A 81 -22.15 5.90 23.93
N SER A 82 -22.66 6.75 23.05
CA SER A 82 -22.15 8.11 22.88
C SER A 82 -23.25 9.06 22.44
N ASP A 83 -23.14 10.33 22.85
CA ASP A 83 -24.03 11.36 22.33
C ASP A 83 -23.73 11.65 20.86
N ARG A 84 -24.67 12.37 20.23
CA ARG A 84 -24.61 12.69 18.81
C ARG A 84 -23.38 13.52 18.43
N GLY A 85 -22.91 14.41 19.31
CA GLY A 85 -21.75 15.26 19.06
C GLY A 85 -20.46 14.43 18.94
N THR A 86 -20.25 13.48 19.85
CA THR A 86 -19.13 12.54 19.78
C THR A 86 -19.15 11.70 18.50
N ILE A 87 -20.31 11.15 18.13
CA ILE A 87 -20.42 10.36 16.88
C ILE A 87 -20.12 11.22 15.64
N GLU A 88 -20.61 12.46 15.60
CA GLU A 88 -20.33 13.39 14.50
C GLU A 88 -18.84 13.78 14.44
N HIS A 89 -18.17 13.93 15.59
CA HIS A 89 -16.73 14.17 15.67
C HIS A 89 -15.94 12.98 15.09
N ASP A 90 -16.20 11.76 15.56
CA ASP A 90 -15.51 10.55 15.08
C ASP A 90 -15.75 10.32 13.58
N LEU A 91 -16.99 10.52 13.11
CA LEU A 91 -17.32 10.43 11.69
C LEU A 91 -16.57 11.46 10.85
N SER A 92 -16.25 12.64 11.39
CA SER A 92 -15.45 13.64 10.68
C SER A 92 -14.02 13.17 10.43
N ILE A 93 -13.43 12.43 11.38
CA ILE A 93 -12.10 11.83 11.26
C ILE A 93 -12.16 10.69 10.23
N ILE A 94 -13.14 9.79 10.37
CA ILE A 94 -13.35 8.64 9.49
C ILE A 94 -13.54 9.08 8.04
N ARG A 95 -14.33 10.15 7.78
CA ARG A 95 -14.55 10.66 6.42
C ARG A 95 -13.28 11.23 5.78
N LYS A 96 -12.40 11.86 6.57
CA LYS A 96 -11.08 12.31 6.07
C LYS A 96 -10.20 11.12 5.70
N LEU A 97 -10.16 10.08 6.54
CA LEU A 97 -9.42 8.85 6.26
C LEU A 97 -9.98 8.14 5.02
N ALA A 98 -11.30 8.09 4.87
CA ALA A 98 -11.96 7.47 3.73
C ALA A 98 -11.66 8.15 2.38
N ALA A 99 -11.21 9.41 2.38
CA ALA A 99 -10.77 10.12 1.19
C ALA A 99 -9.34 9.74 0.75
N LEU A 100 -8.61 8.96 1.56
CA LEU A 100 -7.26 8.54 1.22
C LEU A 100 -7.24 7.61 -0.02
N PRO A 101 -6.20 7.73 -0.86
CA PRO A 101 -6.03 6.84 -2.00
C PRO A 101 -5.82 5.39 -1.55
N ALA A 102 -5.21 5.14 -0.40
CA ALA A 102 -5.13 3.83 0.24
C ALA A 102 -4.93 3.94 1.75
N PHE A 103 -5.00 2.80 2.44
CA PHE A 103 -4.84 2.70 3.89
C PHE A 103 -3.44 2.28 4.32
N ASP A 104 -2.47 2.39 3.40
CA ASP A 104 -1.07 2.15 3.71
C ASP A 104 -0.51 3.19 4.70
N CYS A 105 0.59 2.82 5.38
CA CYS A 105 1.21 3.67 6.39
C CYS A 105 1.74 5.00 5.85
N TYR A 106 1.99 5.15 4.55
CA TYR A 106 2.47 6.41 3.95
C TYR A 106 1.32 7.38 3.73
N SER A 107 0.22 6.90 3.15
CA SER A 107 -1.03 7.65 2.95
C SER A 107 -1.60 8.10 4.29
N VAL A 108 -1.67 7.20 5.28
CA VAL A 108 -2.19 7.51 6.61
C VAL A 108 -1.30 8.51 7.35
N ARG A 109 0.03 8.33 7.35
CA ARG A 109 0.95 9.29 7.98
C ARG A 109 0.78 10.70 7.40
N ARG A 110 0.64 10.82 6.07
CA ARG A 110 0.42 12.11 5.41
C ARG A 110 -0.87 12.78 5.90
N ALA A 111 -2.01 12.09 5.84
CA ALA A 111 -3.27 12.67 6.26
C ALA A 111 -3.32 13.03 7.75
N LEU A 112 -2.70 12.23 8.62
CA LEU A 112 -2.63 12.52 10.05
C LEU A 112 -1.79 13.78 10.33
N ARG A 113 -0.66 13.95 9.63
CA ARG A 113 0.15 15.18 9.71
C ARG A 113 -0.64 16.41 9.27
N ASP A 114 -1.42 16.30 8.19
CA ASP A 114 -2.23 17.41 7.67
C ASP A 114 -3.30 17.91 8.65
N VAL A 115 -3.74 17.06 9.58
CA VAL A 115 -4.69 17.43 10.65
C VAL A 115 -4.02 17.71 12.00
N GLY A 116 -2.68 17.80 12.03
CA GLY A 116 -1.91 18.14 13.23
C GLY A 116 -1.72 17.00 14.23
N ILE A 117 -1.98 15.75 13.83
CA ILE A 117 -1.73 14.57 14.67
C ILE A 117 -0.25 14.18 14.53
N LYS A 118 0.46 14.09 15.66
CA LYS A 118 1.88 13.67 15.70
C LYS A 118 1.98 12.17 15.40
N VAL A 119 2.53 11.84 14.24
CA VAL A 119 2.68 10.44 13.77
C VAL A 119 4.11 9.92 13.92
N ASP A 120 5.08 10.83 14.07
CA ASP A 120 6.50 10.57 13.82
C ASP A 120 7.22 9.75 14.92
N GLN A 121 6.47 9.16 15.86
CA GLN A 121 7.00 8.38 16.98
C GLN A 121 6.17 7.14 17.32
N GLN A 122 5.20 6.76 16.48
CA GLN A 122 4.35 5.60 16.75
C GLN A 122 4.71 4.46 15.80
N ASP A 123 5.24 3.37 16.36
CA ASP A 123 5.53 2.14 15.61
C ASP A 123 4.31 1.67 14.82
N ALA A 124 3.11 1.89 15.35
CA ALA A 124 1.82 1.58 14.75
C ALA A 124 1.62 2.12 13.31
N PHE A 125 2.31 3.21 12.91
CA PHE A 125 2.21 3.82 11.58
C PHE A 125 3.47 3.64 10.73
N SER A 126 4.27 2.62 11.03
CA SER A 126 5.39 2.19 10.20
C SER A 126 5.16 0.75 9.74
N LEU A 127 5.83 0.32 8.68
CA LEU A 127 5.79 -1.09 8.28
C LEU A 127 6.34 -1.99 9.38
N THR A 128 5.81 -3.20 9.50
CA THR A 128 6.40 -4.23 10.37
C THR A 128 7.82 -4.56 9.90
N GLU A 129 8.63 -5.11 10.80
CA GLU A 129 9.98 -5.56 10.45
C GLU A 129 9.94 -6.65 9.36
N SER A 130 9.01 -7.60 9.49
CA SER A 130 8.78 -8.65 8.49
C SER A 130 8.52 -8.06 7.10
N LYS A 131 7.64 -7.06 7.02
CA LYS A 131 7.33 -6.41 5.74
C LYS A 131 8.51 -5.63 5.19
N ARG A 132 9.25 -4.88 6.03
CA ARG A 132 10.48 -4.20 5.56
C ARG A 132 11.50 -5.19 4.99
N ARG A 133 11.68 -6.34 5.63
CA ARG A 133 12.56 -7.42 5.16
C ARG A 133 12.10 -8.00 3.82
N GLU A 134 10.80 -8.22 3.65
CA GLU A 134 10.22 -8.64 2.36
C GLU A 134 10.55 -7.63 1.24
N LEU A 135 10.42 -6.33 1.53
CA LEU A 135 10.60 -5.27 0.55
C LEU A 135 12.06 -4.98 0.16
N LEU A 136 13.04 -5.51 0.90
CA LEU A 136 14.47 -5.33 0.58
C LEU A 136 14.83 -5.72 -0.85
N VAL A 137 14.22 -6.78 -1.37
CA VAL A 137 14.48 -7.25 -2.75
C VAL A 137 14.16 -6.15 -3.76
N HIS A 138 13.10 -5.37 -3.51
CA HIS A 138 12.69 -4.25 -4.35
C HIS A 138 13.55 -3.00 -4.14
N MET A 139 14.21 -2.85 -3.00
CA MET A 139 15.08 -1.69 -2.71
C MET A 139 16.51 -1.84 -3.23
N ARG A 140 16.97 -3.06 -3.53
CA ARG A 140 18.37 -3.35 -3.93
C ARG A 140 18.86 -2.55 -5.12
N GLY A 141 17.99 -2.26 -6.10
CA GLY A 141 18.35 -1.45 -7.28
C GLY A 141 18.82 -0.04 -6.91
N LEU A 142 18.41 0.45 -5.74
CA LEU A 142 18.62 1.83 -5.29
C LEU A 142 19.63 1.92 -4.15
N THR A 143 19.58 0.97 -3.21
CA THR A 143 20.49 0.98 -2.05
C THR A 143 21.90 0.51 -2.42
N ARG A 144 22.04 -0.38 -3.41
CA ARG A 144 23.34 -0.93 -3.81
C ARG A 144 24.27 0.10 -4.45
N PRO A 145 23.81 0.98 -5.37
CA PRO A 145 24.64 2.08 -5.87
C PRO A 145 25.19 2.97 -4.74
N LEU A 146 24.36 3.33 -3.75
CA LEU A 146 24.80 4.14 -2.61
C LEU A 146 25.84 3.41 -1.77
N ILE A 147 25.61 2.12 -1.47
CA ILE A 147 26.58 1.31 -0.71
C ILE A 147 27.91 1.19 -1.45
N ASN A 148 27.88 0.96 -2.77
CA ASN A 148 29.09 0.90 -3.59
C ASN A 148 29.80 2.27 -3.62
N PHE A 149 29.04 3.37 -3.65
CA PHE A 149 29.58 4.71 -3.54
C PHE A 149 30.17 5.00 -2.16
N LEU A 150 29.70 4.38 -1.06
CA LEU A 150 30.26 4.60 0.28
C LEU A 150 31.44 3.66 0.61
N TYR A 151 31.38 2.40 0.21
CA TYR A 151 32.33 1.35 0.63
C TYR A 151 33.25 0.84 -0.51
N GLY A 152 33.00 1.25 -1.75
CA GLY A 152 33.81 0.89 -2.91
C GLY A 152 33.49 -0.50 -3.49
N GLU A 153 34.31 -0.95 -4.45
CA GLU A 153 34.09 -2.20 -5.21
C GLU A 153 34.16 -3.48 -4.36
N LYS A 154 34.77 -3.42 -3.16
CA LYS A 154 34.75 -4.54 -2.21
C LYS A 154 33.35 -4.85 -1.69
N GLY A 155 32.39 -3.95 -1.92
CA GLY A 155 31.02 -4.04 -1.44
C GLY A 155 30.95 -3.75 0.06
N GLY A 156 29.99 -2.90 0.45
CA GLY A 156 29.63 -2.78 1.86
C GLY A 156 28.91 -4.03 2.38
N PRO A 157 28.53 -4.04 3.66
CA PRO A 157 27.74 -5.12 4.23
C PRO A 157 26.42 -5.31 3.44
N THR A 158 25.96 -6.55 3.38
CA THR A 158 24.65 -6.86 2.79
C THR A 158 23.57 -6.43 3.76
N LEU A 159 22.64 -5.59 3.30
CA LEU A 159 21.53 -5.13 4.13
C LEU A 159 20.51 -6.25 4.38
N GLU A 160 20.15 -6.45 5.64
CA GLU A 160 19.08 -7.33 6.12
C GLU A 160 17.83 -6.58 6.58
N ASP A 161 17.91 -5.26 6.80
CA ASP A 161 16.78 -4.33 7.01
C ASP A 161 17.16 -2.98 6.35
N PRO A 162 16.25 -2.29 5.64
CA PRO A 162 16.52 -0.95 5.11
C PRO A 162 17.06 0.05 6.15
N LYS A 163 16.68 -0.09 7.43
CA LYS A 163 17.14 0.78 8.53
C LYS A 163 18.64 0.70 8.78
N GLN A 164 19.28 -0.45 8.49
CA GLN A 164 20.73 -0.63 8.66
C GLN A 164 21.52 0.35 7.80
N LEU A 165 20.97 0.81 6.67
CA LEU A 165 21.62 1.81 5.84
C LEU A 165 21.89 3.12 6.60
N ILE A 166 20.93 3.57 7.40
CA ILE A 166 21.06 4.80 8.21
C ILE A 166 22.09 4.61 9.33
N GLU A 167 22.12 3.43 9.95
CA GLU A 167 23.11 3.09 10.97
C GLU A 167 24.54 3.13 10.41
N LEU A 168 24.75 2.56 9.22
CA LEU A 168 26.04 2.54 8.52
C LEU A 168 26.55 3.94 8.18
N ILE A 169 25.64 4.85 7.87
CA ILE A 169 25.96 6.25 7.54
C ILE A 169 26.25 7.05 8.82
N SER A 170 25.50 6.81 9.89
CA SER A 170 25.61 7.55 11.15
C SER A 170 26.89 7.20 11.93
N ASN A 171 27.34 5.95 11.84
CA ASN A 171 28.55 5.47 12.52
C ASN A 171 29.50 4.76 11.52
N PRO A 172 30.24 5.50 10.68
CA PRO A 172 31.12 4.89 9.68
C PRO A 172 32.38 4.31 10.33
N ASP A 173 32.63 3.02 10.09
CA ASP A 173 33.76 2.26 10.66
C ASP A 173 35.14 2.62 10.06
N ALA A 174 35.17 3.27 8.89
CA ALA A 174 36.40 3.53 8.15
C ALA A 174 36.51 4.99 7.67
N ASP A 175 37.72 5.55 7.75
CA ASP A 175 37.99 6.93 7.32
C ASP A 175 37.69 7.16 5.84
N ALA A 176 37.82 6.12 4.99
CA ALA A 176 37.45 6.19 3.58
C ALA A 176 35.93 6.41 3.37
N VAL A 177 35.09 5.83 4.24
CA VAL A 177 33.63 6.03 4.20
C VAL A 177 33.30 7.45 4.66
N ARG A 178 33.98 7.94 5.71
CA ARG A 178 33.84 9.34 6.16
C ARG A 178 34.15 10.34 5.05
N GLN A 179 35.23 10.13 4.30
CA GLN A 179 35.58 11.00 3.17
C GLN A 179 34.48 11.00 2.09
N ARG A 180 33.89 9.84 1.79
CA ARG A 180 32.77 9.72 0.84
C ARG A 180 31.49 10.39 1.36
N LEU A 181 31.23 10.33 2.66
CA LEU A 181 30.12 11.07 3.30
C LEU A 181 30.32 12.58 3.24
N VAL A 182 31.55 13.09 3.39
CA VAL A 182 31.87 14.51 3.18
C VAL A 182 31.60 14.92 1.74
N LEU A 183 32.05 14.13 0.75
CA LEU A 183 31.75 14.40 -0.67
C LEU A 183 30.23 14.41 -0.95
N LEU A 184 29.49 13.48 -0.34
CA LEU A 184 28.04 13.41 -0.47
C LEU A 184 27.34 14.63 0.16
N SER A 185 27.78 15.03 1.36
CA SER A 185 27.33 16.23 2.07
C SER A 185 27.56 17.50 1.23
N ASP A 186 28.76 17.65 0.66
CA ASP A 186 29.11 18.77 -0.24
C ASP A 186 28.24 18.77 -1.50
N GLY A 187 28.06 17.61 -2.14
CA GLY A 187 27.23 17.44 -3.34
C GLY A 187 25.76 17.77 -3.10
N LEU A 188 25.21 17.32 -1.96
CA LEU A 188 23.83 17.57 -1.56
C LEU A 188 23.63 18.93 -0.88
N LYS A 189 24.71 19.66 -0.59
CA LYS A 189 24.69 20.94 0.13
C LYS A 189 23.94 20.86 1.46
N VAL A 190 24.18 19.79 2.20
CA VAL A 190 23.60 19.53 3.53
C VAL A 190 24.73 19.25 4.50
N ASP A 191 24.60 19.77 5.72
CA ASP A 191 25.61 19.55 6.76
C ASP A 191 25.78 18.05 7.04
N LEU A 192 27.02 17.64 7.33
CA LEU A 192 27.34 16.22 7.55
C LEU A 192 26.49 15.60 8.66
N ASP A 193 26.16 16.39 9.69
CA ASP A 193 25.32 15.97 10.82
C ASP A 193 23.84 15.78 10.44
N ASP A 194 23.36 16.49 9.40
CA ASP A 194 21.99 16.41 8.90
C ASP A 194 21.79 15.38 7.79
N LEU A 195 22.89 14.89 7.20
CA LEU A 195 22.87 13.92 6.11
C LEU A 195 22.09 12.63 6.45
N PRO A 196 22.22 12.02 7.66
CA PRO A 196 21.42 10.85 8.02
C PRO A 196 19.91 11.11 7.97
N ASN A 197 19.46 12.26 8.47
CA ASN A 197 18.04 12.64 8.48
C ASN A 197 17.50 12.85 7.06
N MET A 198 18.30 13.48 6.19
CA MET A 198 17.94 13.65 4.78
C MET A 198 17.80 12.30 4.06
N LEU A 199 18.73 11.37 4.30
CA LEU A 199 18.72 10.05 3.69
C LEU A 199 17.64 9.13 4.26
N ASP A 200 17.26 9.28 5.53
CA ASP A 200 16.12 8.57 6.13
C ASP A 200 14.80 8.97 5.47
N GLY A 201 14.56 10.27 5.31
CA GLY A 201 13.36 10.77 4.61
C GLY A 201 13.31 10.33 3.14
N PHE A 202 14.46 10.25 2.48
CA PHE A 202 14.57 9.68 1.15
C PHE A 202 14.27 8.17 1.16
N GLY A 203 14.87 7.43 2.09
CA GLY A 203 14.62 6.00 2.30
C GLY A 203 13.14 5.68 2.49
N ASP A 204 12.41 6.51 3.24
CA ASP A 204 10.95 6.37 3.45
C ASP A 204 10.16 6.52 2.14
N VAL A 205 10.54 7.48 1.29
CA VAL A 205 9.94 7.65 -0.05
C VAL A 205 10.19 6.43 -0.93
N PHE A 206 11.39 5.85 -0.94
CA PHE A 206 11.63 4.62 -1.69
C PHE A 206 10.93 3.40 -1.13
N LEU A 207 10.85 3.31 0.19
CA LEU A 207 10.15 2.20 0.83
C LEU A 207 8.67 2.20 0.45
N SER A 208 8.06 3.38 0.26
CA SER A 208 6.69 3.48 -0.29
C SER A 208 6.57 2.91 -1.71
N LEU A 209 7.54 3.22 -2.59
CA LEU A 209 7.54 2.69 -3.96
C LEU A 209 7.75 1.16 -3.96
N ALA A 210 8.67 0.68 -3.13
CA ALA A 210 8.91 -0.75 -2.93
C ALA A 210 7.66 -1.44 -2.38
N TYR A 211 6.95 -0.82 -1.44
CA TYR A 211 5.71 -1.31 -0.88
C TYR A 211 4.62 -1.51 -1.94
N TYR A 212 4.37 -0.50 -2.79
CA TYR A 212 3.41 -0.63 -3.89
C TYR A 212 3.85 -1.69 -4.90
N ARG A 213 5.16 -1.77 -5.21
CA ARG A 213 5.71 -2.80 -6.10
C ARG A 213 5.52 -4.21 -5.53
N GLY A 214 5.74 -4.40 -4.24
CA GLY A 214 5.57 -5.68 -3.57
C GLY A 214 4.11 -6.16 -3.61
N TYR A 215 3.17 -5.28 -3.28
CA TYR A 215 1.75 -5.57 -3.41
C TYR A 215 1.36 -5.89 -4.86
N PHE A 216 1.79 -5.07 -5.82
CA PHE A 216 1.50 -5.31 -7.23
C PHE A 216 2.06 -6.66 -7.70
N ALA A 217 3.31 -6.98 -7.37
CA ALA A 217 3.95 -8.25 -7.71
C ALA A 217 3.18 -9.46 -7.13
N SER A 218 2.66 -9.34 -5.91
CA SER A 218 1.85 -10.40 -5.28
C SER A 218 0.52 -10.66 -6.01
N VAL A 219 0.00 -9.66 -6.72
CA VAL A 219 -1.30 -9.70 -7.41
C VAL A 219 -1.20 -10.25 -8.83
N ILE A 220 -0.04 -10.11 -9.49
CA ILE A 220 0.21 -10.58 -10.87
C ILE A 220 -0.18 -12.05 -11.10
N PRO A 221 0.19 -13.02 -10.24
CA PRO A 221 -0.18 -14.43 -10.46
C PRO A 221 -1.70 -14.64 -10.50
N SER A 222 -2.44 -13.99 -9.61
CA SER A 222 -3.91 -14.09 -9.57
C SER A 222 -4.56 -13.40 -10.76
N LEU A 223 -4.03 -12.25 -11.20
CA LEU A 223 -4.45 -11.61 -12.44
C LEU A 223 -4.28 -12.54 -13.64
N ASN A 224 -3.12 -13.19 -13.78
CA ASN A 224 -2.85 -14.11 -14.88
C ASN A 224 -3.83 -15.29 -14.87
N LYS A 225 -4.07 -15.90 -13.71
CA LYS A 225 -5.06 -16.98 -13.56
C LYS A 225 -6.47 -16.53 -13.94
N LEU A 226 -6.90 -15.36 -13.47
CA LEU A 226 -8.21 -14.79 -13.80
C LEU A 226 -8.34 -14.55 -15.32
N THR A 227 -7.31 -13.97 -15.94
CA THR A 227 -7.31 -13.70 -17.38
C THR A 227 -7.38 -14.98 -18.22
N GLY A 228 -6.62 -16.01 -17.84
CA GLY A 228 -6.65 -17.32 -18.52
C GLY A 228 -8.00 -18.00 -18.37
N TRP A 229 -8.61 -17.95 -17.17
CA TRP A 229 -9.95 -18.48 -16.96
C TRP A 229 -11.01 -17.78 -17.84
N ILE A 230 -10.96 -16.46 -17.98
CA ILE A 230 -11.91 -15.72 -18.85
C ILE A 230 -11.74 -16.16 -20.30
N GLU A 231 -10.51 -16.30 -20.79
CA GLU A 231 -10.23 -16.75 -22.15
C GLU A 231 -10.79 -18.15 -22.41
N GLU A 232 -10.63 -19.07 -21.45
CA GLU A 232 -11.21 -20.41 -21.53
C GLU A 232 -12.75 -20.38 -21.57
N VAL A 233 -13.39 -19.57 -20.72
CA VAL A 233 -14.86 -19.48 -20.65
C VAL A 233 -15.44 -18.89 -21.91
N VAL A 234 -14.79 -17.86 -22.46
CA VAL A 234 -15.22 -17.17 -23.68
C VAL A 234 -15.12 -18.09 -24.91
N VAL A 235 -14.15 -18.99 -24.95
CA VAL A 235 -13.87 -19.84 -26.14
C VAL A 235 -14.52 -21.22 -26.04
N ASN A 236 -14.50 -21.87 -24.87
CA ASN A 236 -14.70 -23.32 -24.76
C ASN A 236 -15.83 -23.75 -23.81
N SER A 237 -16.59 -22.82 -23.22
CA SER A 237 -17.67 -23.14 -22.27
C SER A 237 -19.06 -23.11 -22.92
N TYR A 238 -20.05 -23.77 -22.30
CA TYR A 238 -21.47 -23.57 -22.68
C TYR A 238 -21.92 -22.11 -22.56
N MET A 239 -21.21 -21.32 -21.74
CA MET A 239 -21.39 -19.88 -21.58
C MET A 239 -20.99 -19.07 -22.82
N SER A 240 -20.22 -19.65 -23.75
CA SER A 240 -19.89 -19.01 -25.04
C SER A 240 -21.12 -18.67 -25.88
N ASN A 241 -22.26 -19.32 -25.61
CA ASN A 241 -23.53 -19.02 -26.24
C ASN A 241 -24.16 -17.70 -25.73
N ASP A 242 -23.78 -17.21 -24.54
CA ASP A 242 -24.21 -15.92 -24.01
C ASP A 242 -23.25 -14.82 -24.48
N LYS A 243 -23.48 -14.37 -25.71
CA LYS A 243 -22.65 -13.34 -26.35
C LYS A 243 -22.58 -12.02 -25.54
N PRO A 244 -23.69 -11.46 -25.01
CA PRO A 244 -23.63 -10.28 -24.15
C PRO A 244 -22.72 -10.44 -22.93
N LEU A 245 -22.80 -11.59 -22.25
CA LEU A 245 -21.95 -11.89 -21.10
C LEU A 245 -20.47 -12.01 -21.50
N CYS A 246 -20.18 -12.76 -22.56
CA CYS A 246 -18.82 -12.89 -23.08
C CYS A 246 -18.20 -11.54 -23.48
N ASP A 247 -18.98 -10.67 -24.14
CA ASP A 247 -18.50 -9.34 -24.54
C ASP A 247 -18.20 -8.45 -23.32
N GLN A 248 -18.98 -8.57 -22.25
CA GLN A 248 -18.69 -7.87 -20.98
C GLN A 248 -17.42 -8.40 -20.31
N LEU A 249 -17.27 -9.73 -20.21
CA LEU A 249 -16.07 -10.34 -19.63
C LEU A 249 -14.80 -9.95 -20.41
N LYS A 250 -14.88 -9.91 -21.76
CA LYS A 250 -13.80 -9.43 -22.62
C LYS A 250 -13.45 -7.97 -22.36
N ARG A 251 -14.44 -7.08 -22.21
CA ARG A 251 -14.16 -5.67 -21.89
C ARG A 251 -13.48 -5.52 -20.55
N MET A 252 -13.95 -6.23 -19.53
CA MET A 252 -13.33 -6.19 -18.20
C MET A 252 -11.88 -6.66 -18.23
N ILE A 253 -11.57 -7.72 -18.99
CA ILE A 253 -10.20 -8.23 -19.03
C ILE A 253 -9.24 -7.31 -19.79
N ILE A 254 -9.73 -6.61 -20.82
CA ILE A 254 -8.96 -5.54 -21.48
C ILE A 254 -8.61 -4.46 -20.46
N ILE A 255 -9.58 -3.96 -19.69
CA ILE A 255 -9.34 -2.92 -18.68
C ILE A 255 -8.32 -3.41 -17.63
N ILE A 256 -8.50 -4.61 -17.09
CA ILE A 256 -7.59 -5.17 -16.08
C ILE A 256 -6.16 -5.31 -16.63
N ARG A 257 -6.01 -5.82 -17.87
CA ARG A 257 -4.70 -5.97 -18.52
C ARG A 257 -4.05 -4.62 -18.78
N ASP A 258 -4.81 -3.64 -19.26
CA ASP A 258 -4.31 -2.30 -19.55
C ASP A 258 -3.85 -1.59 -18.28
N VAL A 259 -4.63 -1.65 -17.19
CA VAL A 259 -4.22 -1.11 -15.88
C VAL A 259 -2.93 -1.79 -15.40
N ALA A 260 -2.87 -3.13 -15.42
CA ALA A 260 -1.68 -3.86 -14.99
C ALA A 260 -0.44 -3.57 -15.86
N ALA A 261 -0.62 -3.41 -17.18
CA ALA A 261 0.46 -3.05 -18.09
C ALA A 261 0.98 -1.64 -17.82
N ARG A 262 0.09 -0.67 -17.57
CA ARG A 262 0.45 0.73 -17.24
C ARG A 262 1.21 0.81 -15.92
N VAL A 263 0.72 0.13 -14.89
CA VAL A 263 1.41 0.06 -13.58
C VAL A 263 2.80 -0.57 -13.72
N SER A 264 2.91 -1.68 -14.47
CA SER A 264 4.22 -2.31 -14.77
C SER A 264 5.17 -1.34 -15.46
N ALA A 265 4.71 -0.68 -16.53
CA ALA A 265 5.51 0.28 -17.28
C ALA A 265 5.95 1.47 -16.41
N ARG A 266 5.10 1.93 -15.49
CA ARG A 266 5.45 2.98 -14.53
C ARG A 266 6.57 2.53 -13.59
N PHE A 267 6.51 1.33 -13.04
CA PHE A 267 7.61 0.79 -12.22
C PHE A 267 8.91 0.62 -13.01
N GLU A 268 8.86 0.18 -14.27
CA GLU A 268 10.04 0.10 -15.13
C GLU A 268 10.62 1.48 -15.45
N ASN A 269 9.78 2.50 -15.60
CA ASN A 269 10.23 3.87 -15.83
C ASN A 269 10.84 4.47 -14.55
N PHE A 270 10.33 4.14 -13.37
CA PHE A 270 11.02 4.47 -12.12
C PHE A 270 12.41 3.85 -12.09
N ASP A 271 12.54 2.54 -12.37
CA ASP A 271 13.85 1.86 -12.37
C ASP A 271 14.88 2.57 -13.29
N LYS A 272 14.43 3.15 -14.41
CA LYS A 272 15.27 3.93 -15.34
C LYS A 272 15.56 5.36 -14.85
N ASN A 273 14.56 6.03 -14.28
CA ASN A 273 14.59 7.47 -14.02
C ASN A 273 14.97 7.82 -12.56
N THR A 274 14.98 6.86 -11.64
CA THR A 274 15.37 7.07 -10.24
C THR A 274 16.80 6.63 -9.94
N SER A 275 17.60 6.32 -10.96
CA SER A 275 19.02 6.03 -10.80
C SER A 275 19.77 7.32 -10.45
N ILE A 276 20.44 7.33 -9.30
CA ILE A 276 21.27 8.44 -8.85
C ILE A 276 22.74 8.11 -9.09
N ASP A 277 23.41 8.98 -9.83
CA ASP A 277 24.86 9.05 -9.86
C ASP A 277 25.34 9.74 -8.58
N TRP A 278 25.80 8.95 -7.62
CA TRP A 278 26.25 9.44 -6.31
C TRP A 278 27.57 10.21 -6.39
N ASP A 279 28.40 9.97 -7.42
CA ASP A 279 29.65 10.70 -7.64
C ASP A 279 29.39 12.14 -8.15
N ALA A 280 28.26 12.37 -8.82
CA ALA A 280 27.86 13.67 -9.38
C ALA A 280 26.52 14.18 -8.83
N VAL A 281 26.13 13.73 -7.63
CA VAL A 281 24.83 14.07 -7.05
C VAL A 281 24.75 15.56 -6.70
N THR A 282 23.58 16.13 -6.93
CA THR A 282 23.26 17.52 -6.61
C THR A 282 21.93 17.58 -5.87
N PRO A 283 21.59 18.71 -5.20
CA PRO A 283 20.28 18.85 -4.57
C PRO A 283 19.15 18.72 -5.60
N ARG A 284 19.39 19.18 -6.84
CA ARG A 284 18.42 19.10 -7.93
C ARG A 284 18.16 17.66 -8.38
N THR A 285 19.20 16.87 -8.60
CA THR A 285 19.04 15.48 -9.04
C THR A 285 18.41 14.63 -7.95
N PHE A 286 18.85 14.80 -6.69
CA PHE A 286 18.30 14.11 -5.54
C PHE A 286 16.83 14.44 -5.29
N ASN A 287 16.49 15.74 -5.19
CA ASN A 287 15.10 16.16 -4.97
C ASN A 287 14.22 15.89 -6.18
N GLY A 288 14.76 15.89 -7.40
CA GLY A 288 14.01 15.52 -8.60
C GLY A 288 13.50 14.08 -8.55
N VAL A 289 14.34 13.14 -8.12
CA VAL A 289 13.94 11.74 -7.94
C VAL A 289 12.89 11.61 -6.82
N ARG A 290 13.12 12.28 -5.69
CA ARG A 290 12.17 12.29 -4.57
C ARG A 290 10.79 12.81 -5.01
N HIS A 291 10.76 13.96 -5.67
CA HIS A 291 9.53 14.59 -6.14
C HIS A 291 8.79 13.71 -7.14
N LEU A 292 9.52 13.08 -8.06
CA LEU A 292 8.95 12.15 -9.03
C LEU A 292 8.22 10.98 -8.35
N ILE A 293 8.78 10.42 -7.27
CA ILE A 293 8.09 9.35 -6.53
C ILE A 293 6.89 9.91 -5.78
N GLU A 294 7.05 11.02 -5.05
CA GLU A 294 6.00 11.66 -4.26
C GLU A 294 4.77 12.06 -5.09
N GLU A 295 4.96 12.53 -6.33
CA GLU A 295 3.88 12.87 -7.27
C GLU A 295 3.02 11.66 -7.67
N HIS A 296 3.61 10.47 -7.76
CA HIS A 296 2.93 9.26 -8.22
C HIS A 296 2.37 8.40 -7.09
N GLN A 297 2.77 8.67 -5.84
CA GLN A 297 2.37 7.86 -4.68
C GLN A 297 0.86 7.70 -4.57
N ALA A 298 0.09 8.78 -4.73
CA ALA A 298 -1.37 8.73 -4.57
C ALA A 298 -2.03 7.83 -5.63
N SER A 299 -1.68 7.97 -6.91
CA SER A 299 -2.24 7.15 -7.99
C SER A 299 -1.79 5.68 -7.87
N LEU A 300 -0.52 5.44 -7.52
CA LEU A 300 -0.01 4.10 -7.26
C LEU A 300 -0.76 3.43 -6.11
N ALA A 301 -0.92 4.13 -5.00
CA ALA A 301 -1.61 3.65 -3.83
C ALA A 301 -3.04 3.22 -4.17
N GLU A 302 -3.81 4.08 -4.85
CA GLU A 302 -5.19 3.79 -5.22
C GLU A 302 -5.33 2.60 -6.16
N VAL A 303 -4.50 2.56 -7.21
CA VAL A 303 -4.61 1.52 -8.24
C VAL A 303 -4.13 0.17 -7.74
N VAL A 304 -2.99 0.15 -7.05
CA VAL A 304 -2.48 -1.09 -6.45
C VAL A 304 -3.43 -1.60 -5.38
N ALA A 305 -3.95 -0.74 -4.50
CA ALA A 305 -4.94 -1.16 -3.50
C ALA A 305 -6.20 -1.76 -4.15
N GLY A 306 -6.68 -1.13 -5.22
CA GLY A 306 -7.87 -1.59 -5.94
C GLY A 306 -7.67 -2.93 -6.64
N LEU A 307 -6.52 -3.15 -7.28
CA LEU A 307 -6.18 -4.46 -7.86
C LEU A 307 -5.99 -5.52 -6.77
N THR A 308 -5.33 -5.17 -5.67
CA THR A 308 -5.12 -6.07 -4.52
C THR A 308 -6.43 -6.55 -3.95
N VAL A 309 -7.37 -5.66 -3.60
CA VAL A 309 -8.64 -6.10 -3.01
C VAL A 309 -9.45 -6.94 -3.98
N LYS A 310 -9.46 -6.59 -5.27
CA LYS A 310 -10.19 -7.36 -6.29
C LYS A 310 -9.67 -8.79 -6.39
N MET A 311 -8.34 -8.98 -6.42
CA MET A 311 -7.76 -10.32 -6.50
C MET A 311 -7.85 -11.08 -5.18
N TYR A 312 -7.71 -10.39 -4.05
CA TYR A 312 -7.88 -10.99 -2.73
C TYR A 312 -9.28 -11.59 -2.57
N GLU A 313 -10.32 -10.81 -2.86
CA GLU A 313 -11.72 -11.24 -2.74
C GLU A 313 -12.08 -12.31 -3.77
N TRP A 314 -11.49 -12.25 -4.97
CA TRP A 314 -11.62 -13.30 -5.97
C TRP A 314 -11.05 -14.64 -5.48
N GLU A 315 -9.83 -14.66 -4.97
CA GLU A 315 -9.16 -15.88 -4.49
C GLU A 315 -9.80 -16.41 -3.21
N GLU A 316 -10.31 -15.54 -2.33
CA GLU A 316 -11.06 -15.95 -1.15
C GLU A 316 -12.40 -16.60 -1.54
N LYS A 317 -13.10 -16.04 -2.53
CA LYS A 317 -14.38 -16.57 -2.99
C LYS A 317 -14.22 -17.88 -3.78
N PHE A 318 -13.15 -18.00 -4.57
CA PHE A 318 -12.90 -19.11 -5.49
C PHE A 318 -11.52 -19.74 -5.30
N PRO A 319 -11.21 -20.28 -4.11
CA PRO A 319 -9.89 -20.80 -3.81
C PRO A 319 -9.52 -21.94 -4.77
N ASN A 320 -8.29 -21.92 -5.28
CA ASN A 320 -7.77 -22.88 -6.27
C ASN A 320 -8.60 -22.98 -7.55
N GLY A 321 -9.31 -21.90 -7.93
CA GLY A 321 -10.26 -21.96 -9.03
C GLY A 321 -11.42 -22.90 -8.71
N GLY A 322 -11.98 -22.78 -7.51
CA GLY A 322 -13.23 -23.43 -7.10
C GLY A 322 -14.48 -22.72 -7.61
N GLY A 323 -15.65 -23.35 -7.47
CA GLY A 323 -16.94 -22.78 -7.88
C GLY A 323 -17.28 -22.94 -9.37
N ALA A 324 -18.58 -23.02 -9.67
CA ALA A 324 -19.09 -23.23 -11.03
C ALA A 324 -18.83 -21.99 -11.93
N PRO A 325 -18.63 -22.17 -13.26
CA PRO A 325 -18.37 -21.07 -14.18
C PRO A 325 -19.39 -19.92 -14.11
N VAL A 326 -20.68 -20.22 -14.00
CA VAL A 326 -21.73 -19.19 -13.85
C VAL A 326 -21.51 -18.35 -12.60
N LYS A 327 -21.25 -18.97 -11.44
CA LYS A 327 -21.05 -18.25 -10.17
C LYS A 327 -19.85 -17.30 -10.23
N ARG A 328 -18.80 -17.69 -10.95
CA ARG A 328 -17.63 -16.84 -11.18
C ARG A 328 -17.97 -15.67 -12.08
N ALA A 329 -18.69 -15.90 -13.17
CA ALA A 329 -19.13 -14.82 -14.06
C ALA A 329 -20.08 -13.85 -13.34
N ASP A 330 -20.98 -14.35 -12.50
CA ASP A 330 -21.86 -13.52 -11.67
C ASP A 330 -21.03 -12.60 -10.78
N PHE A 331 -20.06 -13.16 -10.03
CA PHE A 331 -19.16 -12.38 -9.18
C PHE A 331 -18.30 -11.38 -9.97
N MET A 332 -17.86 -11.73 -11.19
CA MET A 332 -17.20 -10.77 -12.07
C MET A 332 -18.10 -9.56 -12.32
N MET A 333 -19.38 -9.77 -12.62
CA MET A 333 -20.30 -8.69 -12.93
C MET A 333 -20.75 -7.88 -11.71
N SER A 334 -21.00 -8.53 -10.58
CA SER A 334 -21.51 -7.88 -9.37
C SER A 334 -20.44 -7.22 -8.52
N ASP A 335 -19.23 -7.79 -8.46
CA ASP A 335 -18.22 -7.43 -7.47
C ASP A 335 -16.92 -6.92 -8.09
N ILE A 336 -16.39 -7.62 -9.11
CA ILE A 336 -15.13 -7.21 -9.75
C ILE A 336 -15.33 -6.02 -10.70
N LYS A 337 -16.40 -6.00 -11.49
CA LYS A 337 -16.68 -4.94 -12.48
C LYS A 337 -16.79 -3.54 -11.87
N PRO A 338 -17.55 -3.33 -10.76
CA PRO A 338 -17.62 -2.01 -10.13
C PRO A 338 -16.24 -1.46 -9.78
N GLY A 339 -15.98 -0.22 -10.17
CA GLY A 339 -14.72 0.46 -9.89
C GLY A 339 -13.57 0.16 -10.86
N LEU A 340 -13.68 -0.76 -11.82
CA LEU A 340 -12.62 -0.96 -12.83
C LEU A 340 -12.37 0.30 -13.67
N ASP A 341 -13.43 0.97 -14.11
CA ASP A 341 -13.32 2.21 -14.89
C ASP A 341 -12.64 3.33 -14.07
N ARG A 342 -12.85 3.36 -12.75
CA ARG A 342 -12.15 4.28 -11.84
C ARG A 342 -10.66 3.97 -11.79
N LEU A 343 -10.26 2.70 -11.66
CA LEU A 343 -8.84 2.33 -11.68
C LEU A 343 -8.16 2.71 -13.00
N MET A 344 -8.86 2.50 -14.12
CA MET A 344 -8.37 2.96 -15.42
C MET A 344 -8.24 4.48 -15.46
N GLN A 345 -9.24 5.22 -15.00
CA GLN A 345 -9.19 6.68 -15.01
C GLN A 345 -8.04 7.22 -14.17
N VAL A 346 -7.79 6.66 -12.98
CA VAL A 346 -6.65 7.02 -12.12
C VAL A 346 -5.32 6.76 -12.83
N GLU A 347 -5.18 5.66 -13.58
CA GLU A 347 -3.98 5.41 -14.37
C GLU A 347 -3.84 6.33 -15.60
N LEU A 348 -4.95 6.81 -16.17
CA LEU A 348 -4.92 7.77 -17.29
C LEU A 348 -4.57 9.19 -16.81
N ASP A 349 -5.01 9.55 -15.61
CA ASP A 349 -4.74 10.85 -14.98
C ASP A 349 -3.43 10.87 -14.20
N ALA A 350 -2.73 9.74 -14.11
CA ALA A 350 -1.45 9.64 -13.42
C ALA A 350 -0.42 10.60 -14.04
N PRO A 351 0.47 11.20 -13.24
CA PRO A 351 1.48 12.12 -13.76
C PRO A 351 2.42 11.45 -14.78
N SER A 352 3.14 12.25 -15.57
CA SER A 352 4.20 11.70 -16.43
C SER A 352 5.36 11.17 -15.58
N VAL A 353 6.01 10.09 -16.03
CA VAL A 353 7.20 9.53 -15.37
C VAL A 353 8.50 10.16 -15.92
N GLU A 354 8.41 11.15 -16.80
CA GLU A 354 9.58 11.85 -17.36
C GLU A 354 10.12 12.89 -16.37
N LEU A 355 11.43 12.86 -16.11
CA LEU A 355 12.09 13.93 -15.37
C LEU A 355 12.06 15.23 -16.19
N PRO A 356 11.80 16.40 -15.56
CA PRO A 356 11.86 17.67 -16.26
C PRO A 356 13.23 17.83 -16.92
N SER A 357 13.26 17.98 -18.25
CA SER A 357 14.51 18.11 -18.98
C SER A 357 15.35 19.26 -18.40
N ALA A 358 16.67 19.04 -18.27
CA ALA A 358 17.61 20.06 -17.80
C ALA A 358 17.63 21.34 -18.65
N ARG A 359 16.94 21.34 -19.81
CA ARG A 359 16.87 22.44 -20.77
C ARG A 359 15.72 23.44 -20.57
N ALA A 360 14.80 23.21 -19.64
CA ALA A 360 13.61 24.08 -19.49
C ALA A 360 13.81 25.31 -18.58
N ALA A 361 15.03 25.59 -18.10
CA ALA A 361 15.33 26.76 -17.27
C ALA A 361 16.73 27.32 -17.55
N ALA A 362 16.99 27.67 -18.81
CA ALA A 362 18.06 28.58 -19.19
C ALA A 362 17.46 29.96 -19.46
#